data_AF-A0A5K1DJN0-F1
#
_entry.id   AF-A0A5K1DJN0-F1
#
_cell.length_a   1.000
_cell.length_b   1.000
_cell.length_c   1.000
_cell.angle_alpha   90.00
_cell.angle_beta   90.00
_cell.angle_gamma   90.00
#
_symmetry.space_group_name_H-M   'P 1'
#
loop_
_entity.id
_entity.type
_entity.pdbx_description
1 polymer ?
#
loop_
_entity_poly.entity_id
_entity_poly.type
_entity_poly.pdbx_seq_one_letter_code
_entity_poly.pdbx_strand_id
1 'polypeptide(L)'
;MKSTLKPLQSSTYHNLRCTTGFWSACDDNQLRSVKSSYGDGSVVEGSLALERFWFEVGTDGTIKLPTIAFGCVHKENSVDSENLVHPSLVGLRPGSLSLVSHIGFFINHKFAY
;
A
#
# COMPACT_ATOMS: atom_id res chain seq x y z
N MET A 1 -14.02 -5.12 -15.28
CA MET A 1 -14.50 -5.39 -13.91
C MET A 1 -13.82 -4.41 -12.96
N LYS A 2 -14.57 -3.59 -12.22
CA LYS A 2 -14.01 -2.75 -11.14
C LYS A 2 -13.81 -3.66 -9.93
N SER A 3 -12.61 -4.23 -9.78
CA SER A 3 -12.26 -5.01 -8.59
C SER A 3 -11.64 -4.08 -7.56
N THR A 4 -12.42 -3.71 -6.55
CA THR A 4 -11.92 -2.96 -5.39
C THR A 4 -11.49 -3.95 -4.32
N LEU A 5 -10.27 -3.78 -3.79
CA LEU A 5 -9.78 -4.56 -2.67
C LEU A 5 -10.72 -4.35 -1.46
N LYS A 6 -11.14 -5.44 -0.79
CA LYS A 6 -12.00 -5.41 0.40
C LYS A 6 -11.21 -5.91 1.61
N PRO A 7 -10.36 -5.07 2.23
CA PRO A 7 -9.42 -5.54 3.25
C PRO A 7 -10.12 -6.15 4.47
N LEU A 8 -11.29 -5.62 4.85
CA LEU A 8 -12.07 -6.12 5.99
C LEU A 8 -12.59 -7.55 5.83
N GLN A 9 -12.53 -8.13 4.63
CA GLN A 9 -12.88 -9.54 4.39
C GLN A 9 -11.69 -10.49 4.56
N SER A 10 -10.48 -9.96 4.73
CA SER A 10 -9.26 -10.73 4.96
C SER A 10 -9.01 -10.91 6.45
N SER A 11 -8.73 -12.15 6.86
CA SER A 11 -8.33 -12.46 8.24
C SER A 11 -6.89 -12.07 8.56
N THR A 12 -6.07 -11.76 7.55
CA THR A 12 -4.70 -11.28 7.72
C THR A 12 -4.57 -9.77 7.69
N TYR A 13 -5.65 -9.06 7.35
CA TYR A 13 -5.70 -7.61 7.37
C TYR A 13 -5.63 -7.05 8.79
N HIS A 14 -4.83 -6.01 8.99
CA HIS A 14 -4.84 -5.23 10.21
C HIS A 14 -4.38 -3.80 9.97
N ASN A 15 -5.10 -2.84 10.56
CA ASN A 15 -4.70 -1.44 10.55
C ASN A 15 -3.44 -1.25 11.40
N LEU A 16 -2.48 -0.46 10.90
CA LEU A 16 -1.30 -0.11 11.66
C LEU A 16 -1.66 1.02 12.63
N ARG A 17 -1.72 0.68 13.93
CA ARG A 17 -2.02 1.64 14.99
C ARG A 17 -0.77 2.37 15.46
N CYS A 18 -0.97 3.58 15.96
CA CYS A 18 0.07 4.33 16.64
C CYS A 18 0.29 3.74 18.04
N THR A 19 1.52 3.30 18.33
CA THR A 19 1.96 2.99 19.69
C THR A 19 2.34 4.29 20.38
N THR A 20 1.84 4.51 21.59
CA THR A 20 2.04 5.75 22.36
C THR A 20 3.53 6.06 22.49
N GLY A 21 3.98 7.14 21.86
CA GLY A 21 5.34 7.62 21.93
C GLY A 21 5.82 8.12 20.58
N PHE A 22 6.01 9.44 20.51
CA PHE A 22 6.65 10.20 19.45
C PHE A 22 5.83 10.48 18.18
N TRP A 23 5.51 11.78 18.03
CA TRP A 23 5.28 12.62 16.83
C TRP A 23 5.13 11.85 15.52
N SER A 24 4.22 10.88 15.51
CA SER A 24 3.96 10.03 14.39
C SER A 24 2.80 10.61 13.61
N ALA A 25 2.89 10.58 12.29
CA ALA A 25 1.78 10.82 11.40
C ALA A 25 0.66 9.82 11.77
N CYS A 26 -0.28 10.27 12.59
CA CYS A 26 -1.44 9.52 13.06
C CYS A 26 -2.68 10.33 12.72
N ASP A 27 -3.76 9.64 12.38
CA ASP A 27 -5.07 10.25 12.26
C ASP A 27 -5.79 10.31 13.61
N ASP A 28 -6.99 10.92 13.62
CA ASP A 28 -7.82 11.07 14.81
C ASP A 28 -8.24 9.71 15.42
N ASN A 29 -8.19 8.63 14.64
CA ASN A 29 -8.49 7.27 15.06
C ASN A 29 -7.25 6.51 15.58
N GLN A 30 -6.12 7.21 15.79
CA GLN A 30 -4.84 6.62 16.20
C GLN A 30 -4.31 5.59 15.19
N LEU A 31 -4.69 5.68 13.92
CA LEU A 31 -4.11 4.91 12.83
C LEU A 31 -2.95 5.70 12.23
N ARG A 32 -1.92 4.99 11.78
CA ARG A 32 -0.78 5.59 11.09
C ARG A 32 -1.26 6.20 9.78
N SER A 33 -1.13 7.51 9.63
CA SER A 33 -1.53 8.21 8.41
C SER A 33 -0.44 8.14 7.35
N VAL A 34 -0.87 8.07 6.09
CA VAL A 34 0.00 8.14 4.92
C VAL A 34 -0.48 9.26 4.01
N LYS A 35 0.47 10.00 3.47
CA LYS A 35 0.26 11.00 2.44
C LYS A 35 1.21 10.73 1.29
N SER A 36 0.72 10.74 0.06
CA SER A 36 1.54 10.61 -1.13
C SER A 36 1.10 11.59 -2.19
N SER A 37 2.08 12.13 -2.91
CA SER A 37 1.89 13.00 -4.06
C SER A 37 2.36 12.25 -5.30
N TYR A 38 1.55 12.31 -6.36
CA TYR A 38 1.85 11.68 -7.63
C TYR A 38 2.41 12.70 -8.63
N GLY A 39 2.98 12.20 -9.73
CA GLY A 39 3.69 13.04 -10.71
C GLY A 39 2.76 13.99 -11.48
N ASP A 40 1.47 13.72 -11.51
CA ASP A 40 0.41 14.56 -12.07
C ASP A 40 -0.06 15.67 -11.10
N GLY A 41 0.54 15.76 -9.92
CA GLY A 41 0.20 16.73 -8.89
C GLY A 41 -0.96 16.32 -7.98
N SER A 42 -1.59 15.16 -8.23
CA SER A 42 -2.63 14.64 -7.33
C SER A 42 -2.02 14.19 -6.00
N VAL A 43 -2.82 14.28 -4.94
CA VAL A 43 -2.40 13.95 -3.57
C VAL A 43 -3.42 13.05 -2.91
N VAL A 44 -2.95 11.94 -2.36
CA VAL A 44 -3.77 11.00 -1.59
C VAL A 44 -3.41 11.05 -0.12
N GLU A 45 -4.43 10.91 0.71
CA GLU A 45 -4.32 10.78 2.16
C GLU A 45 -5.11 9.56 2.62
N GLY A 46 -4.53 8.82 3.56
CA GLY A 46 -5.09 7.55 4.01
C GLY A 46 -4.43 7.05 5.28
N SER A 47 -4.66 5.77 5.58
CA SER A 47 -4.01 5.06 6.68
C SER A 47 -3.09 3.95 6.16
N LEU A 48 -2.06 3.62 6.92
CA LEU A 48 -1.26 2.43 6.70
C LEU A 48 -1.96 1.21 7.31
N ALA A 49 -1.98 0.14 6.53
CA ALA A 49 -2.44 -1.16 6.96
C ALA A 49 -1.45 -2.23 6.53
N LEU A 50 -1.62 -3.43 7.09
CA LEU A 50 -0.83 -4.60 6.84
C LEU A 50 -1.71 -5.68 6.22
N GLU A 51 -1.22 -6.33 5.17
CA GLU A 51 -1.90 -7.42 4.48
C GLU A 51 -0.89 -8.43 3.92
N ARG A 52 -1.32 -9.66 3.71
CA ARG A 52 -0.54 -10.67 2.99
C ARG A 52 -1.01 -10.76 1.55
N PHE A 53 -0.08 -10.51 0.62
CA PHE A 53 -0.32 -10.61 -0.81
C PHE A 53 0.19 -11.93 -1.36
N TRP A 54 -0.40 -12.34 -2.49
CA TRP A 54 -0.01 -13.51 -3.25
C TRP A 54 0.43 -13.07 -4.62
N PHE A 55 1.59 -13.56 -5.06
CA PHE A 55 2.13 -13.30 -6.39
C PHE A 55 2.25 -14.62 -7.12
N GLU A 56 1.85 -14.63 -8.39
CA GLU A 56 2.11 -15.75 -9.27
C GLU A 56 3.61 -15.82 -9.59
N VAL A 57 4.13 -17.04 -9.68
CA VAL A 57 5.53 -17.33 -9.97
C VAL A 57 5.58 -18.29 -11.15
N GLY A 58 5.94 -17.78 -12.32
CA GLY A 58 6.10 -18.58 -13.53
C GLY A 58 4.81 -19.32 -13.91
N THR A 59 4.94 -20.55 -14.41
CA THR A 59 3.81 -21.29 -14.99
C THR A 59 2.88 -21.94 -13.98
N ASP A 60 3.32 -22.26 -12.75
CA ASP A 60 2.53 -23.17 -11.88
C ASP A 60 2.60 -22.88 -10.36
N GLY A 61 3.11 -21.71 -9.95
CA GLY A 61 3.29 -21.37 -8.53
C GLY A 61 2.59 -20.10 -8.09
N THR A 62 2.11 -20.07 -6.84
CA THR A 62 1.88 -18.81 -6.12
C THR A 62 2.80 -18.75 -4.92
N ILE A 63 3.45 -17.61 -4.72
CA ILE A 63 4.24 -17.35 -3.51
C ILE A 63 3.45 -16.45 -2.57
N LYS A 64 3.37 -16.89 -1.30
CA LYS A 64 2.86 -16.07 -0.22
C LYS A 64 3.94 -15.08 0.17
N LEU A 65 3.67 -13.79 0.00
CA LEU A 65 4.57 -12.76 0.47
C LEU A 65 4.49 -12.60 1.99
N PRO A 66 5.53 -12.04 2.62
CA PRO A 66 5.43 -11.58 4.00
C PRO A 66 4.29 -10.57 4.14
N THR A 67 3.93 -10.26 5.37
CA THR A 67 3.01 -9.16 5.64
C THR A 67 3.63 -7.86 5.10
N ILE A 68 2.91 -7.18 4.20
CA ILE A 68 3.35 -5.96 3.52
C ILE A 68 2.54 -4.79 4.06
N ALA A 69 3.22 -3.69 4.35
CA ALA A 69 2.56 -2.42 4.64
C ALA A 69 2.11 -1.77 3.33
N PHE A 70 0.84 -1.35 3.29
CA PHE A 70 0.24 -0.66 2.16
C PHE A 70 -0.67 0.47 2.63
N GLY A 71 -0.98 1.42 1.73
CA GLY A 71 -1.86 2.54 2.01
C GLY A 71 -3.32 2.22 1.67
N CYS A 72 -4.22 2.43 2.63
CA CYS A 72 -5.65 2.49 2.41
C CYS A 72 -6.05 3.97 2.22
N VAL A 73 -6.31 4.37 0.97
CA VAL A 73 -6.64 5.76 0.64
C VAL A 73 -8.08 6.06 1.04
N HIS A 74 -8.28 7.13 1.80
CA HIS A 74 -9.61 7.59 2.25
C HIS A 74 -10.02 8.89 1.57
N LYS A 75 -9.03 9.72 1.20
CA LYS A 75 -9.22 11.01 0.53
C LYS A 75 -8.25 11.09 -0.64
N GLU A 76 -8.78 11.52 -1.77
CA GLU A 76 -8.01 11.77 -2.97
C GLU A 76 -8.34 13.18 -3.45
N ASN A 77 -7.31 14.03 -3.49
CA ASN A 77 -7.40 15.36 -4.06
C ASN A 77 -6.74 15.30 -5.44
N SER A 78 -7.55 15.04 -6.46
CA SER A 78 -7.08 15.01 -7.86
C SER A 78 -7.27 16.35 -8.54
N VAL A 79 -6.45 16.57 -9.59
CA VAL A 79 -6.57 17.73 -10.47
C VAL A 79 -7.75 17.56 -11.45
N ASP A 80 -8.14 16.32 -11.74
CA ASP A 80 -9.33 15.94 -12.52
C ASP A 80 -10.25 15.04 -11.69
N SER A 81 -11.36 15.59 -11.19
CA SER A 81 -12.32 14.88 -10.35
C SER A 81 -13.22 13.89 -11.10
N GLU A 82 -13.25 13.95 -12.44
CA GLU A 82 -14.21 13.18 -13.25
C GLU A 82 -13.72 11.79 -13.69
N ASN A 83 -12.43 11.47 -13.54
CA ASN A 83 -11.83 10.21 -14.03
C ASN A 83 -11.09 9.39 -12.97
N LEU A 84 -11.47 9.53 -11.69
CA LEU A 84 -10.89 8.79 -10.56
C LEU A 84 -11.30 7.29 -10.59
N VAL A 85 -10.81 6.57 -11.60
CA VAL A 85 -10.65 5.12 -11.59
C VAL A 85 -9.16 4.87 -11.68
N HIS A 86 -8.40 5.35 -10.68
CA HIS A 86 -7.02 4.94 -10.60
C HIS A 86 -6.98 3.49 -10.10
N PRO A 87 -6.49 2.53 -10.90
CA PRO A 87 -6.18 1.21 -10.38
C PRO A 87 -5.21 1.38 -9.22
N SER A 88 -5.34 0.56 -8.18
CA SER A 88 -4.46 0.60 -7.01
C SER A 88 -2.99 0.66 -7.44
N LEU A 89 -2.25 1.65 -6.94
CA LEU A 89 -0.87 1.91 -7.35
C LEU A 89 0.12 1.06 -6.56
N VAL A 90 1.16 0.57 -7.24
CA VAL A 90 2.26 -0.19 -6.63
C VAL A 90 3.54 0.63 -6.70
N GLY A 91 4.09 0.99 -5.55
CA GLY A 91 5.32 1.78 -5.46
C GLY A 91 6.58 0.93 -5.64
N LEU A 92 7.37 1.26 -6.67
CA LEU A 92 8.65 0.60 -6.99
C LEU A 92 9.90 1.48 -6.75
N ARG A 93 9.69 2.77 -6.45
CA ARG A 93 10.77 3.72 -6.13
C ARG A 93 11.52 3.26 -4.87
N PRO A 94 12.85 3.47 -4.77
CA PRO A 94 13.59 3.19 -3.53
C PRO A 94 12.95 3.86 -2.31
N GLY A 95 12.73 3.08 -1.24
CA GLY A 95 12.14 3.54 0.01
C GLY A 95 11.59 2.39 0.84
N SER A 96 11.53 2.57 2.17
CA SER A 96 11.14 1.52 3.11
C SER A 96 9.73 0.95 2.88
N LEU A 97 8.82 1.74 2.32
CA LEU A 97 7.44 1.32 2.00
C LEU A 97 7.28 0.76 0.59
N SER A 98 8.32 0.76 -0.25
CA SER A 98 8.25 0.19 -1.59
C SER A 98 8.03 -1.32 -1.58
N LEU A 99 7.36 -1.86 -2.59
CA LEU A 99 7.16 -3.30 -2.71
C LEU A 99 8.50 -4.05 -2.73
N VAL A 100 9.45 -3.54 -3.53
CA VAL A 100 10.79 -4.10 -3.72
C VAL A 100 11.56 -4.19 -2.40
N SER A 101 11.39 -3.22 -1.50
CA SER A 101 12.03 -3.27 -0.18
C SER A 101 11.39 -4.29 0.74
N HIS A 102 10.05 -4.38 0.75
CA HIS A 102 9.33 -5.37 1.56
C HIS A 102 9.65 -6.82 1.16
N ILE A 103 9.79 -7.08 -0.15
CA ILE A 103 10.09 -8.43 -0.66
C ILE A 103 11.58 -8.64 -0.96
N GLY A 104 12.43 -7.68 -0.63
CA GLY A 104 13.83 -7.62 -1.09
C GLY A 104 14.62 -8.89 -0.83
N PHE A 105 14.41 -9.53 0.33
CA PHE A 105 15.05 -10.80 0.66
C PHE A 105 14.68 -11.93 -0.33
N PHE A 106 13.44 -11.97 -0.81
CA PHE A 106 12.96 -13.00 -1.75
C PHE A 106 13.44 -12.76 -3.19
N ILE A 107 13.71 -11.51 -3.56
CA ILE A 107 14.08 -11.11 -4.93
C ILE A 107 15.55 -10.65 -5.05
N ASN A 108 16.38 -10.92 -4.04
CA ASN A 108 17.76 -10.45 -3.97
C ASN A 108 17.90 -8.93 -4.22
N HIS A 109 16.96 -8.16 -3.69
CA HIS A 109 16.86 -6.70 -3.78
C HIS A 109 16.88 -6.13 -5.21
N LYS A 110 16.50 -6.93 -6.22
CA LYS A 110 16.51 -6.55 -7.63
C LYS A 110 15.18 -6.89 -8.29
N PHE A 111 14.74 -6.03 -9.20
CA PHE A 111 13.56 -6.23 -10.02
C PHE A 111 13.80 -5.62 -11.41
N ALA A 112 12.95 -5.96 -12.37
CA ALA A 112 12.91 -5.37 -13.70
C ALA A 112 11.47 -4.94 -14.03
N TYR A 113 11.32 -3.89 -14.84
CA TYR A 113 10.03 -3.34 -15.29
C TYR A 113 10.16 -2.83 -16.73
#